data_AF-A0AA46V218-F1
#
_entry.id   AF-A0AA46V218-F1
#
_cell.length_a   1.000
_cell.length_b   1.000
_cell.length_c   1.000
_cell.angle_alpha   90.00
_cell.angle_beta   90.00
_cell.angle_gamma   90.00
#
_symmetry.space_group_name_H-M   'P 1'
#
loop_
_entity.id
_entity.type
_entity.pdbx_description
1 polymer ?
#
loop_
_entity_poly.entity_id
_entity_poly.type
_entity_poly.pdbx_seq_one_letter_code
_entity_poly.pdbx_strand_id
1 'polypeptide(L)'
;MGFYDRQSTPSEGARFVATQFVSRFVTAMAVAGALVVTSSSQALAGAVGSAPVQTFEYSVGGATMKVPTGCMFSHIIRGKGKKITYQNAGVDCAFVGALGSGFCNWRIDFTYADTNNRTYRTSRGATHAKCKIDPMRDNSPQTLPRYGKACAHLHVNGVRRVSQCHHITK
;
A
#
# COMPACT_ATOMS: atom_id res chain seq x y z
N MET A 1 56.58 -6.65 62.99
CA MET A 1 55.46 -6.14 63.82
C MET A 1 54.35 -5.69 62.87
N GLY A 2 53.08 -6.08 62.91
CA GLY A 2 52.26 -7.18 63.49
C GLY A 2 51.17 -7.44 62.41
N PHE A 3 50.24 -8.40 62.45
CA PHE A 3 49.61 -9.17 63.50
C PHE A 3 49.03 -10.46 62.85
N TYR A 4 48.84 -11.46 63.71
CA TYR A 4 48.21 -12.80 63.60
C TYR A 4 46.92 -12.88 62.74
N ASP A 5 46.46 -14.02 62.20
CA ASP A 5 46.12 -15.32 62.83
C ASP A 5 46.16 -16.47 61.78
N ARG A 6 46.80 -17.63 62.04
CA ARG A 6 46.42 -18.79 62.88
C ARG A 6 45.53 -19.82 62.13
N GLN A 7 46.22 -20.91 61.76
CA GLN A 7 45.72 -22.24 61.39
C GLN A 7 44.64 -22.78 62.35
N SER A 8 43.68 -23.55 61.81
CA SER A 8 43.56 -25.01 62.09
C SER A 8 42.38 -25.67 61.35
N THR A 9 42.68 -26.80 60.71
CA THR A 9 41.77 -27.84 60.19
C THR A 9 41.29 -28.78 61.32
N PRO A 10 40.65 -29.94 61.03
CA PRO A 10 39.25 -30.22 60.69
C PRO A 10 38.57 -31.16 61.73
N SER A 11 37.26 -31.43 61.63
CA SER A 11 36.73 -32.76 61.99
C SER A 11 35.33 -33.04 61.45
N GLU A 12 35.24 -34.19 60.77
CA GLU A 12 34.18 -35.21 60.84
C GLU A 12 32.79 -34.74 61.32
N GLY A 13 31.77 -34.78 60.47
CA GLY A 13 31.27 -36.03 59.95
C GLY A 13 30.16 -36.56 60.85
N ALA A 14 28.95 -36.01 60.74
CA ALA A 14 27.74 -36.64 61.24
C ALA A 14 26.54 -35.83 60.75
N ARG A 15 25.83 -36.32 59.74
CA ARG A 15 24.61 -37.11 59.91
C ARG A 15 23.39 -36.23 60.04
N PHE A 16 22.49 -36.38 59.07
CA PHE A 16 21.05 -36.08 59.17
C PHE A 16 20.78 -34.58 59.35
N VAL A 17 20.18 -33.85 58.43
CA VAL A 17 18.78 -33.95 58.03
C VAL A 17 18.65 -33.24 56.68
N ALA A 18 19.10 -33.89 55.61
CA ALA A 18 18.41 -33.71 54.34
C ALA A 18 17.02 -34.33 54.53
N THR A 19 16.00 -33.79 53.86
CA THR A 19 14.62 -34.31 53.76
C THR A 19 13.62 -33.78 54.80
N GLN A 20 13.20 -32.51 54.71
CA GLN A 20 11.79 -32.12 55.02
C GLN A 20 11.36 -30.68 54.72
N PHE A 21 11.80 -30.06 53.63
CA PHE A 21 11.10 -28.87 53.10
C PHE A 21 10.78 -29.02 51.61
N VAL A 22 10.10 -30.12 51.29
CA VAL A 22 9.21 -30.21 50.14
C VAL A 22 7.85 -29.70 50.61
N SER A 23 7.50 -28.46 50.27
CA SER A 23 6.08 -28.12 50.15
C SER A 23 5.89 -26.96 49.17
N ARG A 24 5.56 -27.36 47.94
CA ARG A 24 4.58 -26.73 47.05
C ARG A 24 4.90 -25.33 46.54
N PHE A 25 5.60 -25.26 45.41
CA PHE A 25 5.26 -24.32 44.33
C PHE A 25 5.74 -24.88 42.97
N VAL A 26 5.04 -25.93 42.48
CA VAL A 26 5.10 -26.36 41.07
C VAL A 26 3.68 -26.66 40.61
N THR A 27 3.09 -25.72 39.86
CA THR A 27 1.97 -25.78 38.88
C THR A 27 1.27 -24.41 38.92
N ALA A 28 0.99 -23.67 37.85
CA ALA A 28 1.02 -23.91 36.42
C ALA A 28 1.03 -22.55 35.70
N MET A 29 1.84 -22.40 34.65
CA MET A 29 1.50 -21.59 33.47
C MET A 29 2.45 -21.99 32.33
N ALA A 30 2.24 -23.20 31.83
CA ALA A 30 2.66 -23.58 30.49
C ALA A 30 1.63 -23.06 29.49
N VAL A 31 2.10 -22.68 28.31
CA VAL A 31 1.37 -22.23 27.11
C VAL A 31 1.03 -20.73 27.06
N ALA A 32 2.06 -19.88 27.00
CA ALA A 32 2.02 -18.60 26.29
C ALA A 32 3.00 -18.68 25.10
N GLY A 33 2.65 -19.47 24.09
CA GLY A 33 3.51 -19.74 22.95
C GLY A 33 2.72 -19.86 21.67
N ALA A 34 2.90 -18.87 20.79
CA ALA A 34 2.56 -18.89 19.37
C ALA A 34 1.07 -18.92 18.98
N LEU A 35 0.37 -17.81 19.22
CA LEU A 35 -0.56 -17.30 18.21
C LEU A 35 0.17 -16.23 17.39
N VAL A 36 1.20 -16.65 16.64
CA VAL A 36 1.65 -15.85 15.51
C VAL A 36 0.55 -16.02 14.48
N VAL A 37 -0.30 -15.01 14.33
CA VAL A 37 -1.24 -14.92 13.22
C VAL A 37 -0.40 -14.72 11.96
N THR A 38 0.19 -15.79 11.44
CA THR A 38 0.69 -15.85 10.06
C THR A 38 -0.53 -16.05 9.16
N SER A 39 -1.42 -15.05 9.12
CA SER A 39 -2.26 -14.92 7.95
C SER A 39 -1.31 -14.64 6.79
N SER A 40 -1.02 -15.70 6.03
CA SER A 40 -0.42 -15.56 4.72
C SER A 40 -1.35 -14.63 3.95
N SER A 41 -0.93 -13.37 3.79
CA SER A 41 -1.58 -12.47 2.86
C SER A 41 -1.48 -13.19 1.52
N GLN A 42 -2.60 -13.75 1.05
CA GLN A 42 -2.66 -14.26 -0.30
C GLN A 42 -2.19 -13.10 -1.17
N ALA A 43 -1.06 -13.28 -1.86
CA ALA A 43 -0.59 -12.30 -2.82
C ALA A 43 -1.68 -12.23 -3.89
N LEU A 44 -2.58 -11.25 -3.74
CA LEU A 44 -3.59 -10.97 -4.74
C LEU A 44 -2.82 -10.58 -5.99
N ALA A 45 -2.93 -11.39 -7.06
CA ALA A 45 -2.46 -10.98 -8.36
C ALA A 45 -3.11 -9.62 -8.68
N GLY A 46 -2.29 -8.60 -8.74
CA GLY A 46 -2.73 -7.22 -8.74
C GLY A 46 -1.54 -6.29 -8.94
N ALA A 47 -1.83 -5.13 -9.49
CA ALA A 47 -0.84 -4.12 -9.79
C ALA A 47 -1.34 -2.79 -9.21
N VAL A 48 -0.47 -2.14 -8.45
CA VAL A 48 -0.68 -0.81 -7.88
C VAL A 48 0.54 0.02 -8.21
N GLY A 49 0.32 1.23 -8.68
CA GLY A 49 1.41 2.17 -8.89
C GLY A 49 0.86 3.59 -8.96
N SER A 50 1.75 4.54 -8.74
CA SER A 50 1.41 5.95 -8.73
C SER A 50 2.42 6.73 -9.54
N ALA A 51 1.97 7.80 -10.18
CA ALA A 51 2.82 8.75 -10.91
C ALA A 51 2.57 10.17 -10.39
N PRO A 52 3.61 11.00 -10.22
CA PRO A 52 3.42 12.37 -9.76
C PRO A 52 2.62 13.18 -10.78
N VAL A 53 1.64 13.93 -10.28
CA VAL A 53 0.97 14.97 -11.06
C VAL A 53 1.89 16.19 -11.04
N GLN A 54 2.43 16.57 -12.19
CA GLN A 54 3.25 17.77 -12.31
C GLN A 54 2.41 19.03 -12.05
N THR A 55 3.07 20.11 -11.65
CA THR A 55 2.42 21.42 -11.53
C THR A 55 1.89 21.86 -12.89
N PHE A 56 0.68 22.38 -12.94
CA PHE A 56 0.15 23.04 -14.12
C PHE A 56 -0.90 24.09 -13.78
N GLU A 57 -1.12 24.98 -14.74
CA GLU A 57 -2.17 25.99 -14.69
C GLU A 57 -3.16 25.80 -15.84
N TYR A 58 -4.40 26.22 -15.62
CA TYR A 58 -5.45 26.21 -16.65
C TYR A 58 -6.58 27.17 -16.28
N SER A 59 -7.34 27.63 -17.26
CA SER A 59 -8.50 28.51 -17.03
C SER A 59 -9.81 27.73 -17.06
N VAL A 60 -10.71 28.03 -16.11
CA VAL A 60 -12.09 27.52 -16.08
C VAL A 60 -13.03 28.65 -15.67
N GLY A 61 -14.06 28.91 -16.48
CA GLY A 61 -15.03 29.97 -16.18
C GLY A 61 -14.43 31.37 -15.98
N GLY A 62 -13.31 31.69 -16.64
CA GLY A 62 -12.60 32.96 -16.49
C GLY A 62 -11.63 33.05 -15.30
N ALA A 63 -11.57 32.03 -14.43
CA ALA A 63 -10.61 31.96 -13.33
C ALA A 63 -9.38 31.11 -13.71
N THR A 64 -8.20 31.54 -13.28
CA THR A 64 -6.95 30.75 -13.39
C THR A 64 -6.84 29.79 -12.21
N MET A 65 -6.76 28.51 -12.54
CA MET A 65 -6.59 27.41 -11.58
C MET A 65 -5.13 26.98 -11.58
N LYS A 66 -4.58 26.79 -10.38
CA LYS A 66 -3.22 26.26 -10.20
C LYS A 66 -3.29 24.94 -9.46
N VAL A 67 -2.73 23.89 -10.06
CA VAL A 67 -2.51 22.60 -9.39
C VAL A 67 -1.05 22.56 -8.98
N PRO A 68 -0.73 22.70 -7.68
CA PRO A 68 0.65 22.66 -7.22
C PRO A 68 1.19 21.23 -7.17
N THR A 69 2.49 21.09 -6.90
CA THR A 69 3.11 19.80 -6.60
C THR A 69 2.50 19.16 -5.34
N GLY A 70 2.70 17.85 -5.18
CA GLY A 70 2.23 17.11 -4.01
C GLY A 70 0.99 16.24 -4.27
N CYS A 71 0.56 16.12 -5.53
CA CYS A 71 -0.48 15.17 -5.93
C CYS A 71 0.13 13.97 -6.67
N MET A 72 -0.40 12.78 -6.37
CA MET A 72 -0.05 11.51 -7.00
C MET A 72 -1.27 10.95 -7.71
N PHE A 73 -1.08 10.40 -8.91
CA PHE A 73 -2.12 9.69 -9.64
C PHE A 73 -1.89 8.19 -9.56
N SER A 74 -2.74 7.53 -8.80
CA SER A 74 -2.67 6.11 -8.47
C SER A 74 -3.57 5.32 -9.43
N HIS A 75 -3.09 4.16 -9.89
CA HIS A 75 -3.87 3.22 -10.69
C HIS A 75 -3.71 1.81 -10.13
N ILE A 76 -4.84 1.19 -9.84
CA ILE A 76 -4.97 -0.12 -9.21
C ILE A 76 -5.68 -1.04 -10.20
N ILE A 77 -5.14 -2.25 -10.36
CA ILE A 77 -5.79 -3.37 -11.06
C ILE A 77 -5.68 -4.59 -10.15
N ARG A 78 -6.79 -5.30 -9.93
CA ARG A 78 -6.79 -6.63 -9.30
C ARG A 78 -7.39 -7.64 -10.26
N GLY A 79 -6.87 -8.86 -10.23
CA GLY A 79 -7.32 -9.93 -11.12
C GLY A 79 -6.23 -10.94 -11.42
N LYS A 80 -6.48 -11.85 -12.37
CA LYS A 80 -5.49 -12.88 -12.75
C LYS A 80 -5.44 -13.02 -14.26
N GLY A 81 -4.22 -13.00 -14.81
CA GLY A 81 -4.01 -13.04 -16.25
C GLY A 81 -4.79 -11.92 -16.95
N LYS A 82 -5.67 -12.30 -17.89
CA LYS A 82 -6.51 -11.35 -18.62
C LYS A 82 -7.78 -10.91 -17.88
N LYS A 83 -8.13 -11.56 -16.76
CA LYS A 83 -9.36 -11.27 -16.02
C LYS A 83 -9.10 -10.18 -15.00
N ILE A 84 -9.71 -9.01 -15.19
CA ILE A 84 -9.70 -7.89 -14.24
C ILE A 84 -10.99 -7.97 -13.42
N THR A 85 -10.85 -8.10 -12.10
CA THR A 85 -11.98 -8.11 -11.16
C THR A 85 -12.21 -6.76 -10.51
N TYR A 86 -11.19 -5.91 -10.47
CA TYR A 86 -11.30 -4.54 -9.96
C TYR A 86 -10.29 -3.65 -10.67
N GLN A 87 -10.70 -2.45 -11.04
CA GLN A 87 -9.82 -1.44 -11.58
C GLN A 87 -10.29 -0.06 -11.18
N ASN A 88 -9.38 0.72 -10.63
CA ASN A 88 -9.63 2.08 -10.16
C ASN A 88 -8.42 2.96 -10.47
N ALA A 89 -8.65 4.23 -10.74
CA ALA A 89 -7.60 5.22 -10.68
C ALA A 89 -8.11 6.51 -10.04
N GLY A 90 -7.21 7.21 -9.38
CA GLY A 90 -7.54 8.46 -8.71
C GLY A 90 -6.33 9.31 -8.40
N VAL A 91 -6.60 10.55 -8.00
CA VAL A 91 -5.60 11.47 -7.52
C VAL A 91 -5.66 11.55 -6.01
N ASP A 92 -4.50 11.43 -5.38
CA ASP A 92 -4.29 11.61 -3.95
C ASP A 92 -3.35 12.82 -3.77
N CYS A 93 -3.80 13.86 -3.08
CA CYS A 93 -3.01 15.07 -2.84
C CYS A 93 -2.60 15.18 -1.38
N ALA A 94 -1.37 15.61 -1.13
CA ALA A 94 -0.81 15.89 0.18
C ALA A 94 -0.23 17.31 0.25
N PHE A 95 -0.06 17.82 1.47
CA PHE A 95 0.55 19.12 1.75
C PHE A 95 -0.14 20.26 0.96
N VAL A 96 0.61 21.16 0.31
CA VAL A 96 0.05 22.27 -0.51
C VAL A 96 -0.87 21.78 -1.64
N GLY A 97 -0.66 20.55 -2.14
CA GLY A 97 -1.56 19.88 -3.09
C GLY A 97 -2.98 19.73 -2.58
N ALA A 98 -3.15 19.51 -1.27
CA ALA A 98 -4.45 19.36 -0.63
C ALA A 98 -5.14 20.69 -0.32
N LEU A 99 -4.42 21.82 -0.36
CA LEU A 99 -4.95 23.15 -0.08
C LEU A 99 -5.48 23.87 -1.32
N GLY A 100 -5.27 23.30 -2.52
CA GLY A 100 -5.66 23.91 -3.80
C GLY A 100 -7.15 23.75 -4.14
N SER A 101 -7.60 24.52 -5.13
CA SER A 101 -8.97 24.53 -5.66
C SER A 101 -9.41 23.25 -6.38
N GLY A 102 -8.54 22.23 -6.41
CA GLY A 102 -8.78 20.93 -7.04
C GLY A 102 -8.72 20.94 -8.57
N PHE A 103 -9.09 19.79 -9.13
CA PHE A 103 -9.14 19.52 -10.56
C PHE A 103 -10.56 19.72 -11.06
N CYS A 104 -10.78 20.63 -12.00
CA CYS A 104 -12.07 20.90 -12.65
C CYS A 104 -12.04 20.38 -14.09
N ASN A 105 -13.22 20.16 -14.69
CA ASN A 105 -13.34 19.56 -16.03
C ASN A 105 -12.48 18.30 -16.17
N TRP A 106 -12.47 17.47 -15.13
CA TRP A 106 -11.59 16.32 -15.04
C TRP A 106 -12.25 15.08 -15.65
N ARG A 107 -11.43 14.19 -16.20
CA ARG A 107 -11.84 12.90 -16.76
C ARG A 107 -10.73 11.89 -16.58
N ILE A 108 -11.08 10.67 -16.16
CA ILE A 108 -10.13 9.56 -16.09
C ILE A 108 -10.48 8.55 -17.16
N ASP A 109 -9.51 8.21 -18.02
CA ASP A 109 -9.66 7.22 -19.09
C ASP A 109 -8.80 5.99 -18.78
N PHE A 110 -9.27 4.80 -19.13
CA PHE A 110 -8.46 3.58 -19.10
C PHE A 110 -8.21 3.08 -20.51
N THR A 111 -6.95 2.80 -20.87
CA THR A 111 -6.60 2.26 -22.20
C THR A 111 -5.93 0.91 -22.06
N TYR A 112 -6.14 0.05 -23.06
CA TYR A 112 -5.55 -1.27 -23.13
C TYR A 112 -4.87 -1.44 -24.49
N ALA A 113 -3.59 -1.80 -24.45
CA ALA A 113 -2.77 -2.09 -25.61
C ALA A 113 -2.24 -3.53 -25.54
N ASP A 114 -1.99 -4.12 -26.70
CA ASP A 114 -1.34 -5.43 -26.77
C ASP A 114 0.18 -5.33 -26.52
N THR A 115 0.88 -6.46 -26.59
CA THR A 115 2.34 -6.53 -26.41
C THR A 115 3.13 -5.78 -27.47
N ASN A 116 2.50 -5.43 -28.60
CA ASN A 116 3.09 -4.62 -29.66
C ASN A 116 2.73 -3.13 -29.50
N ASN A 117 2.25 -2.71 -28.32
CA ASN A 117 1.79 -1.36 -28.02
C ASN A 117 0.62 -0.85 -28.88
N ARG A 118 -0.14 -1.73 -29.55
CA ARG A 118 -1.35 -1.32 -30.28
C ARG A 118 -2.54 -1.22 -29.32
N THR A 119 -3.02 -0.01 -29.07
CA THR A 119 -4.25 0.22 -28.29
C THR A 119 -5.43 -0.40 -29.02
N TYR A 120 -6.14 -1.30 -28.34
CA TYR A 120 -7.32 -1.99 -28.89
C TYR A 120 -8.61 -1.62 -28.14
N ARG A 121 -8.51 -1.01 -26.96
CA ARG A 121 -9.69 -0.57 -26.19
C ARG A 121 -9.37 0.68 -25.38
N THR A 122 -10.35 1.58 -25.33
CA THR A 122 -10.37 2.73 -24.42
C THR A 122 -11.70 2.77 -23.68
N SER A 123 -11.67 2.65 -22.35
CA SER A 123 -12.80 2.96 -21.48
C SER A 123 -12.71 4.44 -21.10
N ARG A 124 -13.33 5.30 -21.92
CA ARG A 124 -13.36 6.76 -21.69
C ARG A 124 -14.32 7.08 -20.54
N GLY A 125 -13.88 7.93 -19.61
CA GLY A 125 -14.73 8.40 -18.51
C GLY A 125 -15.68 9.53 -18.92
N ALA A 126 -16.63 9.88 -18.06
CA ALA A 126 -17.37 11.13 -18.20
C ALA A 126 -16.47 12.31 -17.80
N THR A 127 -16.68 13.46 -18.43
CA THR A 127 -16.05 14.71 -17.98
C THR A 127 -16.87 15.30 -16.83
N HIS A 128 -16.23 15.53 -15.69
CA HIS A 128 -16.84 16.14 -14.51
C HIS A 128 -16.49 17.63 -14.47
N ALA A 129 -17.48 18.49 -14.69
CA ALA A 129 -17.28 19.94 -14.70
C ALA A 129 -16.91 20.50 -13.31
N LYS A 130 -17.48 19.91 -12.25
CA LYS A 130 -17.21 20.32 -10.87
C LYS A 130 -15.77 20.01 -10.46
N CYS A 131 -15.17 20.94 -9.73
CA CYS A 131 -13.85 20.79 -9.17
C CYS A 131 -13.84 19.77 -8.02
N LYS A 132 -12.82 18.92 -7.96
CA LYS A 132 -12.60 17.96 -6.87
C LYS A 132 -11.10 17.83 -6.59
N ILE A 133 -10.70 17.70 -5.33
CA ILE A 133 -9.28 17.55 -4.94
C ILE A 133 -8.78 16.13 -5.23
N ASP A 134 -9.68 15.16 -5.12
CA ASP A 134 -9.46 13.73 -5.30
C ASP A 134 -10.32 13.14 -6.45
N PRO A 135 -10.11 13.53 -7.72
CA PRO A 135 -10.70 12.84 -8.87
C PRO A 135 -10.46 11.34 -8.76
N MET A 136 -11.52 10.55 -8.83
CA MET A 136 -11.43 9.10 -8.76
C MET A 136 -12.46 8.47 -9.67
N ARG A 137 -12.11 7.35 -10.29
CA ARG A 137 -13.01 6.59 -11.16
C ARG A 137 -12.71 5.09 -11.07
N ASP A 138 -13.78 4.31 -10.89
CA ASP A 138 -13.77 2.87 -11.08
C ASP A 138 -14.08 2.47 -12.53
N ASN A 139 -13.59 1.31 -12.93
CA ASN A 139 -13.94 0.67 -14.19
C ASN A 139 -14.54 -0.71 -13.91
N SER A 140 -15.54 -1.08 -14.71
CA SER A 140 -16.24 -2.35 -14.53
C SER A 140 -15.29 -3.54 -14.70
N PRO A 141 -15.52 -4.63 -13.93
CA PRO A 141 -14.83 -5.91 -14.14
C PRO A 141 -14.95 -6.37 -15.59
N GLN A 142 -13.89 -6.99 -16.11
CA GLN A 142 -13.83 -7.40 -17.51
C GLN A 142 -12.77 -8.48 -17.75
N THR A 143 -12.91 -9.20 -18.86
CA THR A 143 -11.86 -10.07 -19.39
C THR A 143 -11.26 -9.43 -20.63
N LEU A 144 -9.95 -9.21 -20.61
CA LEU A 144 -9.23 -8.65 -21.75
C LEU A 144 -9.04 -9.70 -22.85
N PRO A 145 -9.15 -9.32 -24.13
CA PRO A 145 -8.90 -10.24 -25.23
C PRO A 145 -7.41 -10.61 -25.34
N ARG A 146 -6.51 -9.67 -25.00
CA ARG A 146 -5.06 -9.79 -25.18
C ARG A 146 -4.30 -9.37 -23.91
N TYR A 147 -3.14 -9.99 -23.70
CA TYR A 147 -2.11 -9.49 -22.77
C TYR A 147 -1.44 -8.24 -23.35
N GLY A 148 -0.77 -7.46 -22.50
CA GLY A 148 -0.08 -6.25 -22.92
C GLY A 148 -0.05 -5.21 -21.82
N LYS A 149 -0.52 -4.00 -22.10
CA LYS A 149 -0.44 -2.84 -21.21
C LYS A 149 -1.81 -2.29 -20.88
N ALA A 150 -2.07 -2.01 -19.61
CA ALA A 150 -3.26 -1.32 -19.15
C ALA A 150 -2.84 -0.01 -18.49
N CYS A 151 -3.33 1.12 -18.97
CA CYS A 151 -3.02 2.44 -18.42
C CYS A 151 -4.27 3.15 -17.93
N ALA A 152 -4.10 4.02 -16.94
CA ALA A 152 -5.03 5.07 -16.59
C ALA A 152 -4.46 6.44 -16.97
N HIS A 153 -5.32 7.37 -17.37
CA HIS A 153 -4.95 8.71 -17.79
C HIS A 153 -5.86 9.74 -17.15
N LEU A 154 -5.28 10.70 -16.42
CA LEU A 154 -6.00 11.87 -15.95
C LEU A 154 -5.97 12.96 -17.02
N HIS A 155 -7.15 13.44 -17.40
CA HIS A 155 -7.35 14.62 -18.22
C HIS A 155 -7.96 15.73 -17.38
N VAL A 156 -7.47 16.96 -17.56
CA VAL A 156 -7.96 18.16 -16.88
C VAL A 156 -8.12 19.24 -17.93
N ASN A 157 -9.34 19.75 -18.06
CA ASN A 157 -9.71 20.70 -19.10
C ASN A 157 -9.34 20.21 -20.52
N GLY A 158 -9.58 18.93 -20.80
CA GLY A 158 -9.29 18.29 -22.09
C GLY A 158 -7.83 17.86 -22.31
N VAL A 159 -6.89 18.30 -21.48
CA VAL A 159 -5.46 17.98 -21.63
C VAL A 159 -5.06 16.82 -20.72
N ARG A 160 -4.36 15.82 -21.26
CA ARG A 160 -3.80 14.71 -20.47
C ARG A 160 -2.66 15.21 -19.60
N ARG A 161 -2.80 15.12 -18.28
CA ARG A 161 -1.83 15.64 -17.30
C ARG A 161 -0.87 14.58 -16.76
N VAL A 162 -1.34 13.34 -16.63
CA VAL A 162 -0.53 12.24 -16.11
C VAL A 162 -1.06 10.90 -16.60
N SER A 163 -0.18 9.90 -16.63
CA SER A 163 -0.51 8.52 -16.96
C SER A 163 0.21 7.57 -16.01
N GLN A 164 -0.47 6.50 -15.60
CA GLN A 164 0.12 5.38 -14.89
C GLN A 164 -0.25 4.12 -15.66
N CYS A 165 0.71 3.21 -15.86
CA CYS A 165 0.50 1.98 -16.60
C CYS A 165 1.01 0.76 -15.85
N HIS A 166 0.36 -0.37 -16.12
CA HIS A 166 0.74 -1.71 -15.69
C HIS A 166 0.85 -2.65 -16.88
N HIS A 167 1.70 -3.66 -16.75
CA HIS A 167 1.74 -4.77 -17.69
C HIS A 167 0.77 -5.87 -17.23
N ILE A 168 -0.10 -6.32 -18.12
CA ILE A 168 -0.97 -7.47 -17.94
C ILE A 168 -0.28 -8.66 -18.60
N THR A 169 0.24 -9.56 -17.77
CA THR A 169 0.99 -10.76 -18.17
C THR A 169 0.24 -12.02 -17.78
N LYS A 170 0.75 -13.18 -18.22
CA LYS A 170 0.21 -14.51 -17.88
C LYS A 170 0.25 -14.77 -16.38
#